data_AF-A0A8T0KJG3-F1
#
_entry.id   AF-A0A8T0KJG3-F1
#
_cell.length_a   1.000
_cell.length_b   1.000
_cell.length_c   1.000
_cell.angle_alpha   90.00
_cell.angle_beta   90.00
_cell.angle_gamma   90.00
#
_symmetry.space_group_name_H-M   'P 1'
#
loop_
_entity.id
_entity.type
_entity.pdbx_description
1 polymer ?
#
loop_
_entity_poly.entity_id
_entity_poly.type
_entity_poly.pdbx_seq_one_letter_code
_entity_poly.pdbx_strand_id
1 'polypeptide(L)'
;MDKTKLRQQALFIRTSLFDQGFLDEQFIQLEELQDDVNPNFVEEIVTLFYSDSVRLIYNIERGLMSNPPNFTKLDDFMHQFKGSCSSKNNLEVFIGSIGAKKVKTECSRFSEYCAAENFEG
;
A
#
# COMPACT_ATOMS: atom_id res chain seq x y z
N MET A 1 8.82 24.80 -19.39
CA MET A 1 8.88 24.54 -17.94
C MET A 1 10.32 24.21 -17.56
N ASP A 2 10.88 24.86 -16.55
CA ASP A 2 12.27 24.66 -16.12
C ASP A 2 12.43 23.29 -15.42
N LYS A 3 13.23 22.40 -16.01
CA LYS A 3 13.50 21.04 -15.46
C LYS A 3 14.07 21.11 -14.04
N THR A 4 14.81 22.16 -13.72
CA THR A 4 15.39 22.37 -12.39
C THR A 4 14.31 22.60 -11.34
N LYS A 5 13.31 23.43 -11.68
CA LYS A 5 12.18 23.72 -10.81
C LYS A 5 11.32 22.48 -10.54
N LEU A 6 11.10 21.64 -11.56
CA LEU A 6 10.35 20.39 -11.41
C LEU A 6 11.06 19.40 -10.49
N ARG A 7 12.38 19.25 -10.62
CA ARG A 7 13.17 18.39 -9.74
C ARG A 7 13.13 18.86 -8.29
N GLN A 8 13.25 20.17 -8.06
CA GLN A 8 13.12 20.75 -6.72
C GLN A 8 11.74 20.51 -6.11
N GLN A 9 10.67 20.66 -6.90
CA GLN A 9 9.31 20.37 -6.45
C GLN A 9 9.12 18.90 -6.10
N ALA A 10 9.64 17.98 -6.93
CA ALA A 10 9.56 16.54 -6.67
C ALA A 10 10.31 16.17 -5.37
N LEU A 11 11.52 16.71 -5.17
CA LEU A 11 12.27 16.50 -3.93
C LEU A 11 11.53 17.04 -2.71
N PHE A 12 10.95 18.23 -2.80
CA PHE A 12 10.16 18.82 -1.71
C PHE A 12 8.95 17.94 -1.33
N ILE A 13 8.20 17.47 -2.34
CA ILE A 13 7.05 16.58 -2.12
C ILE A 13 7.51 15.28 -1.48
N ARG A 14 8.58 14.67 -2.00
CA ARG A 14 9.17 13.44 -1.46
C ARG A 14 9.52 13.63 0.02
N THR A 15 10.31 14.65 0.37
CA THR A 15 10.69 14.93 1.77
C THR A 15 9.47 15.14 2.65
N SER A 16 8.48 15.91 2.19
CA SER A 16 7.25 16.15 2.94
C SER A 16 6.45 14.86 3.23
N LEU A 17 6.45 13.89 2.32
CA LEU A 17 5.79 12.59 2.53
C LEU A 17 6.50 11.74 3.60
N PHE A 18 7.83 11.80 3.67
CA PHE A 18 8.60 11.17 4.75
C PHE A 18 8.39 11.86 6.10
N ASP A 19 8.46 13.20 6.14
CA ASP A 19 8.30 13.99 7.37
C ASP A 19 6.92 13.79 8.01
N GLN A 20 5.87 13.66 7.18
CA GLN A 20 4.51 13.38 7.62
C GLN A 20 4.26 11.90 7.95
N GLY A 21 5.27 11.04 7.77
CA GLY A 21 5.22 9.60 8.03
C GLY A 21 4.34 8.81 7.09
N PHE A 22 4.08 9.30 5.86
CA PHE A 22 3.39 8.52 4.83
C PHE A 22 4.30 7.45 4.22
N LEU A 23 5.56 7.81 4.01
CA LEU A 23 6.60 6.92 3.49
C LEU A 23 7.58 6.50 4.59
N ASP A 24 8.13 5.29 4.47
CA ASP A 24 9.21 4.77 5.29
C ASP A 24 10.43 4.31 4.45
N GLU A 25 11.46 3.81 5.12
CA GLU A 25 12.74 3.41 4.51
C GLU A 25 12.58 2.41 3.35
N GLN A 26 11.51 1.62 3.31
CA GLN A 26 11.29 0.69 2.19
C GLN A 26 11.04 1.43 0.87
N PHE A 27 10.48 2.64 0.88
CA PHE A 27 10.35 3.43 -0.34
C PHE A 27 11.72 3.88 -0.88
N ILE A 28 12.71 4.10 0.00
CA ILE A 28 14.08 4.41 -0.41
C ILE A 28 14.71 3.19 -1.08
N GLN A 29 14.54 2.01 -0.49
CA GLN A 29 15.00 0.75 -1.09
C GLN A 29 14.36 0.49 -2.46
N LEU A 30 13.08 0.86 -2.62
CA LEU A 30 12.40 0.77 -3.91
C LEU A 30 13.01 1.73 -4.95
N GLU A 31 13.34 2.95 -4.56
CA GLU A 31 14.04 3.91 -5.43
C GLU A 31 15.44 3.43 -5.84
N GLU A 32 16.17 2.75 -4.95
CA GLU A 32 17.50 2.18 -5.22
C GLU A 32 17.50 1.05 -6.25
N LEU A 33 16.36 0.40 -6.47
CA LEU A 33 16.18 -0.63 -7.51
C LEU A 33 15.96 -0.03 -8.91
N GLN A 34 15.71 1.28 -9.01
CA GLN A 34 15.59 1.96 -10.28
C GLN A 34 16.97 2.28 -10.87
N ASP A 35 17.22 1.86 -12.10
CA ASP A 35 18.47 2.10 -12.81
C ASP A 35 18.24 2.64 -14.23
N ASP A 36 19.32 2.86 -14.98
CA ASP A 36 19.25 3.37 -16.37
C ASP A 36 18.62 2.34 -17.34
N VAL A 37 18.53 1.06 -16.96
CA VAL A 37 17.92 -0.01 -17.75
C VAL A 37 16.40 -0.05 -17.53
N ASN A 38 15.94 0.24 -16.32
CA ASN A 38 14.52 0.36 -15.97
C ASN A 38 14.20 1.70 -15.26
N PRO A 39 14.18 2.82 -16.00
CA PRO A 39 14.00 4.15 -15.41
C PRO A 39 12.59 4.41 -14.87
N ASN A 40 11.62 3.55 -15.17
CA ASN A 40 10.21 3.71 -14.76
C ASN A 40 9.80 2.73 -13.65
N PHE A 41 10.74 1.96 -13.09
CA PHE A 41 10.44 0.91 -12.13
C PHE A 41 9.56 1.39 -10.97
N VAL A 42 9.92 2.50 -10.31
CA VAL A 42 9.16 3.03 -9.17
C VAL A 42 7.75 3.44 -9.60
N GLU A 43 7.61 4.07 -10.76
CA GLU A 43 6.31 4.47 -11.31
C GLU A 43 5.42 3.25 -11.58
N GLU A 44 5.97 2.20 -12.18
CA GLU A 44 5.24 0.95 -12.48
C GLU A 44 4.75 0.27 -11.19
N ILE A 45 5.62 0.16 -10.18
CA ILE A 45 5.28 -0.43 -8.88
C ILE A 45 4.20 0.38 -8.17
N VAL A 46 4.33 1.70 -8.13
CA VAL A 46 3.34 2.59 -7.49
C VAL A 46 2.01 2.57 -8.26
N THR A 47 2.04 2.50 -9.58
CA THR A 47 0.83 2.40 -10.41
C THR A 47 0.11 1.08 -10.17
N LEU A 48 0.85 -0.03 -10.10
CA LEU A 48 0.30 -1.34 -9.77
C LEU A 48 -0.33 -1.33 -8.38
N PHE A 49 0.34 -0.72 -7.39
CA PHE A 49 -0.21 -0.55 -6.05
C PHE A 49 -1.56 0.15 -6.05
N TYR A 50 -1.69 1.29 -6.76
CA TYR A 50 -2.96 2.01 -6.83
C TYR A 50 -4.05 1.21 -7.54
N SER A 51 -3.72 0.55 -8.64
CA SER A 51 -4.66 -0.28 -9.40
C SER A 51 -5.23 -1.42 -8.55
N ASP A 52 -4.36 -2.16 -7.86
CA ASP A 52 -4.79 -3.26 -7.00
C ASP A 52 -5.56 -2.76 -5.78
N SER A 53 -5.11 -1.65 -5.17
CA SER A 53 -5.74 -1.08 -3.98
C SER A 53 -7.21 -0.73 -4.20
N VAL A 54 -7.54 -0.13 -5.35
CA VAL A 54 -8.94 0.22 -5.69
C VAL A 54 -9.84 -1.01 -5.69
N ARG A 55 -9.40 -2.10 -6.32
CA ARG A 55 -10.17 -3.35 -6.39
C ARG A 55 -10.37 -3.97 -5.02
N LEU A 56 -9.36 -3.92 -4.16
CA LEU A 56 -9.38 -4.55 -2.84
C LEU A 56 -10.19 -3.77 -1.83
N ILE A 57 -10.06 -2.44 -1.81
CA ILE A 57 -10.89 -1.55 -1.00
C ILE A 57 -12.37 -1.78 -1.34
N TYR A 58 -12.71 -1.84 -2.64
CA TYR A 58 -14.07 -2.14 -3.07
C TYR A 58 -14.58 -3.50 -2.54
N ASN A 59 -13.75 -4.53 -2.52
CA ASN A 59 -14.13 -5.84 -1.98
C ASN A 59 -14.34 -5.80 -0.45
N ILE A 60 -13.49 -5.07 0.28
CA ILE A 60 -13.62 -4.85 1.73
C ILE A 60 -14.94 -4.12 2.03
N GLU A 61 -15.23 -3.02 1.32
CA GLU A 61 -16.47 -2.27 1.47
C GLU A 61 -17.70 -3.16 1.27
N ARG A 62 -17.73 -3.99 0.22
CA ARG A 62 -18.83 -4.94 0.01
C ARG A 62 -18.94 -6.01 1.09
N GLY A 63 -17.81 -6.45 1.63
CA GLY A 63 -17.77 -7.37 2.77
C GLY A 63 -18.43 -6.75 4.01
N LEU A 64 -18.13 -5.47 4.28
CA LEU A 64 -18.70 -4.72 5.41
C LEU A 64 -20.19 -4.42 5.24
N MET A 65 -20.67 -4.25 4.00
CA MET A 65 -22.10 -4.06 3.71
C MET A 65 -22.93 -5.34 3.84
N SER A 66 -22.30 -6.51 3.99
CA SER A 66 -23.02 -7.77 4.21
C SER A 66 -23.55 -7.81 5.65
N ASN A 67 -24.81 -8.22 5.86
CA ASN A 67 -25.42 -8.34 7.19
C ASN A 67 -25.85 -9.80 7.49
N PRO A 68 -25.21 -10.51 8.42
CA PRO A 68 -24.05 -10.08 9.21
C PRO A 68 -22.75 -10.05 8.38
N PRO A 69 -21.76 -9.22 8.75
CA PRO A 69 -20.45 -9.21 8.11
C PRO A 69 -19.74 -10.54 8.29
N ASN A 70 -19.11 -11.03 7.22
CA ASN A 70 -18.29 -12.24 7.31
C ASN A 70 -16.84 -11.85 7.62
N PHE A 71 -16.47 -11.90 8.90
CA PHE A 71 -15.13 -11.52 9.37
C PHE A 71 -14.00 -12.37 8.79
N THR A 72 -14.24 -13.67 8.53
CA THR A 72 -13.26 -14.53 7.85
C THR A 72 -12.97 -14.01 6.45
N LYS A 73 -14.00 -13.63 5.70
CA LYS A 73 -13.85 -13.10 4.34
C LYS A 73 -13.24 -11.69 4.32
N LEU A 74 -13.54 -10.88 5.34
CA LEU A 74 -12.90 -9.58 5.52
C LEU A 74 -11.41 -9.70 5.83
N ASP A 75 -11.03 -10.67 6.67
CA ASP A 75 -9.62 -10.95 6.95
C ASP A 75 -8.91 -11.50 5.70
N ASP A 76 -9.55 -12.36 4.90
CA ASP A 76 -9.01 -12.81 3.61
C ASP A 76 -8.76 -11.64 2.65
N PHE A 77 -9.69 -10.68 2.59
CA PHE A 77 -9.50 -9.47 1.78
C PHE A 77 -8.40 -8.57 2.33
N MET A 78 -8.27 -8.46 3.65
CA MET A 78 -7.22 -7.68 4.29
C MET A 78 -5.84 -8.33 4.13
N HIS A 79 -5.77 -9.66 4.19
CA HIS A 79 -4.56 -10.44 3.94
C HIS A 79 -4.12 -10.28 2.48
N GLN A 80 -5.07 -10.36 1.55
CA GLN A 80 -4.81 -10.02 0.15
C GLN A 80 -4.32 -8.58 0.05
N PHE A 81 -5.04 -7.60 0.61
CA PHE A 81 -4.63 -6.18 0.58
C PHE A 81 -3.19 -5.98 1.05
N LYS A 82 -2.83 -6.50 2.23
CA LYS A 82 -1.46 -6.52 2.76
C LYS A 82 -0.43 -7.14 1.80
N GLY A 83 -0.82 -8.17 1.05
CA GLY A 83 0.02 -8.99 0.17
C GLY A 83 -0.17 -8.78 -1.34
N SER A 84 -0.92 -7.77 -1.80
CA SER A 84 -1.58 -7.81 -3.12
C SER A 84 -0.72 -7.65 -4.38
N CYS A 85 0.61 -7.80 -4.31
CA CYS A 85 1.37 -8.23 -5.49
C CYS A 85 2.31 -9.41 -5.21
N SER A 86 1.84 -10.44 -4.50
CA SER A 86 2.49 -11.76 -4.51
C SER A 86 1.72 -12.72 -5.40
N SER A 87 2.05 -12.69 -6.70
CA SER A 87 1.72 -13.79 -7.59
C SER A 87 2.65 -14.96 -7.25
N LYS A 88 2.10 -15.94 -6.52
CA LYS A 88 2.67 -17.27 -6.27
C LYS A 88 3.93 -17.28 -5.38
N ASN A 89 3.75 -17.89 -4.21
CA ASN A 89 4.81 -18.55 -3.44
C ASN A 89 5.98 -17.63 -3.06
N ASN A 90 5.75 -16.64 -2.20
CA ASN A 90 6.66 -16.21 -1.12
C ASN A 90 6.11 -14.95 -0.43
N LEU A 91 6.07 -15.05 0.91
CA LEU A 91 6.22 -14.08 2.01
C LEU A 91 6.16 -12.56 1.71
N GLU A 92 5.30 -11.80 2.41
CA GLU A 92 5.38 -10.33 2.70
C GLU A 92 6.03 -9.39 1.64
N VAL A 93 5.38 -8.92 0.56
CA VAL A 93 6.09 -7.98 -0.36
C VAL A 93 5.31 -6.88 -1.09
N PHE A 94 4.17 -6.32 -0.65
CA PHE A 94 3.64 -5.16 -1.42
C PHE A 94 3.21 -3.89 -0.69
N ILE A 95 2.36 -3.95 0.34
CA ILE A 95 2.13 -2.72 1.14
C ILE A 95 3.41 -2.33 1.90
N GLY A 96 4.20 -3.33 2.30
CA GLY A 96 5.55 -3.13 2.83
C GLY A 96 6.51 -2.54 1.80
N SER A 97 6.58 -3.11 0.59
CA SER A 97 7.65 -2.79 -0.36
C SER A 97 7.58 -1.39 -0.97
N ILE A 98 6.41 -0.74 -0.96
CA ILE A 98 6.29 0.67 -1.36
C ILE A 98 6.48 1.66 -0.19
N GLY A 99 6.75 1.17 1.02
CA GLY A 99 6.93 1.98 2.21
C GLY A 99 5.70 2.78 2.66
N ALA A 100 4.48 2.36 2.30
CA ALA A 100 3.24 3.05 2.68
C ALA A 100 2.88 2.82 4.16
N LYS A 101 3.62 3.48 5.05
CA LYS A 101 3.62 3.26 6.50
C LYS A 101 2.25 3.36 7.16
N LYS A 102 1.48 4.40 6.84
CA LYS A 102 0.13 4.60 7.43
C LYS A 102 -0.84 3.52 6.97
N VAL A 103 -0.82 3.18 5.69
CA VAL A 103 -1.66 2.10 5.14
C VAL A 103 -1.35 0.79 5.86
N LYS A 104 -0.06 0.42 5.97
CA LYS A 104 0.38 -0.76 6.71
C LYS A 104 -0.17 -0.79 8.15
N THR A 105 -0.13 0.34 8.85
CA THR A 105 -0.61 0.46 10.22
C THR A 105 -2.12 0.23 10.33
N GLU A 106 -2.91 0.88 9.48
CA GLU A 106 -4.37 0.72 9.49
C GLU A 106 -4.80 -0.68 9.06
N CYS A 107 -4.09 -1.32 8.12
CA CYS A 107 -4.32 -2.71 7.77
C CYS A 107 -4.08 -3.66 8.95
N SER A 108 -3.05 -3.42 9.77
CA SER A 108 -2.79 -4.20 10.97
C SER A 108 -3.94 -4.10 11.96
N ARG A 109 -4.38 -2.88 12.26
CA ARG A 109 -5.56 -2.63 13.13
C ARG A 109 -6.82 -3.29 12.61
N PHE A 110 -7.06 -3.23 11.30
CA PHE A 110 -8.24 -3.86 10.71
C PHE A 110 -8.25 -5.38 10.91
N SER A 111 -7.11 -6.06 10.76
CA SER A 111 -7.04 -7.50 11.05
C SER A 111 -7.25 -7.80 12.54
N GLU A 112 -6.80 -6.92 13.45
CA GLU A 112 -7.11 -7.06 14.88
C GLU A 112 -8.61 -6.98 15.15
N TYR A 113 -9.32 -6.06 14.49
CA TYR A 113 -10.78 -5.97 14.58
C TYR A 113 -11.49 -7.18 13.98
N CYS A 114 -11.00 -7.71 12.86
CA CYS A 114 -11.55 -8.93 12.29
C CYS A 114 -11.35 -10.14 13.21
N ALA A 115 -10.18 -10.26 13.85
CA ALA A 115 -9.89 -11.32 14.81
C ALA A 115 -10.74 -11.21 16.09
N ALA A 116 -11.10 -10.00 16.48
CA ALA A 116 -11.97 -9.72 17.63
C ALA A 116 -13.47 -9.75 17.28
N GLU A 117 -13.84 -9.96 16.00
CA GLU A 117 -15.21 -9.80 15.48
C GLU A 117 -15.85 -8.46 15.86
N ASN A 118 -15.03 -7.41 15.98
CA ASN A 118 -15.47 -6.08 16.37
C ASN A 118 -15.88 -5.27 15.13
N PHE A 119 -17.20 -5.07 14.94
CA PHE A 119 -17.72 -4.28 13.83
C PHE A 119 -17.55 -2.76 14.01
N GLU A 120 -17.44 -2.27 15.25
CA GLU A 120 -17.38 -0.83 15.51
C GLU A 120 -15.96 -0.24 15.32
N GLY A 121 -14.93 -1.09 15.34
CA GLY A 121 -13.52 -0.67 15.27
C GLY A 121 -13.04 -0.05 16.57
#